data_AF-R0E6C2-F1
#
_entry.id   AF-R0E6C2-F1
#
_cell.length_a   1.000
_cell.length_b   1.000
_cell.length_c   1.000
_cell.angle_alpha   90.00
_cell.angle_beta   90.00
_cell.angle_gamma   90.00
#
_symmetry.space_group_name_H-M   'P 1'
#
loop_
_entity.id
_entity.type
_entity.pdbx_description
1 polymer ?
#
loop_
_entity_poly.entity_id
_entity_poly.type
_entity_poly.pdbx_seq_one_letter_code
_entity_poly.pdbx_strand_id
1 'polypeptide(L)'
;MAKLIHTMIRVRDLDASLKFYREVLDLTPSHTLDFPDFGLVYLRNAENDVELELTLNKGRQEPYTHGDGYGHVAVVVDDVATKHAELLRAGYEPLAVKEFKANDALLARFFFIQDPDGYKIEVLERLGHYR
;
A
#
# COMPACT_ATOMS: atom_id res chain seq x y z
N MET A 1 26.27 -6.33 -5.42
CA MET A 1 25.33 -6.25 -4.28
C MET A 1 23.92 -6.31 -4.84
N ALA A 2 22.98 -7.01 -4.19
CA ALA A 2 21.58 -7.03 -4.63
C ALA A 2 20.84 -5.75 -4.18
N LYS A 3 19.89 -5.27 -4.98
CA LYS A 3 19.01 -4.14 -4.67
C LYS A 3 17.55 -4.61 -4.78
N LEU A 4 16.73 -4.33 -3.76
CA LEU A 4 15.29 -4.52 -3.83
C LEU A 4 14.69 -3.45 -4.75
N ILE A 5 13.86 -3.85 -5.70
CA ILE A 5 13.32 -2.93 -6.73
C ILE A 5 11.80 -2.90 -6.79
N HIS A 6 11.12 -3.97 -6.37
CA HIS A 6 9.67 -3.98 -6.25
C HIS A 6 9.20 -4.98 -5.21
N THR A 7 7.97 -4.79 -4.77
CA THR A 7 7.15 -5.79 -4.09
C THR A 7 5.92 -6.05 -4.95
N MET A 8 5.48 -7.29 -5.04
CA MET A 8 4.40 -7.71 -5.94
C MET A 8 3.21 -8.26 -5.17
N ILE A 9 2.01 -7.82 -5.55
CA ILE A 9 0.74 -8.34 -5.07
C ILE A 9 -0.16 -8.72 -6.24
N ARG A 10 -1.13 -9.62 -6.00
CA ARG A 10 -2.11 -10.02 -7.01
C ARG A 10 -3.42 -9.31 -6.77
N VAL A 11 -3.92 -8.64 -7.79
CA VAL A 11 -5.20 -7.94 -7.72
C VAL A 11 -6.22 -8.59 -8.64
N ARG A 12 -7.51 -8.44 -8.33
CA ARG A 12 -8.59 -8.98 -9.17
C ARG A 12 -9.26 -7.92 -10.03
N ASP A 13 -9.31 -6.69 -9.54
CA ASP A 13 -9.87 -5.56 -10.25
C ASP A 13 -8.81 -4.46 -10.36
N LEU A 14 -8.17 -4.40 -11.52
CA LEU A 14 -7.07 -3.47 -11.74
C LEU A 14 -7.54 -2.02 -11.64
N ASP A 15 -8.74 -1.68 -12.10
CA ASP A 15 -9.24 -0.30 -12.04
C ASP A 15 -9.51 0.13 -10.60
N ALA A 16 -10.11 -0.77 -9.80
CA ALA A 16 -10.31 -0.53 -8.38
C ALA A 16 -8.99 -0.34 -7.62
N SER A 17 -7.99 -1.19 -7.90
CA SER A 17 -6.66 -1.08 -7.29
C SER A 17 -5.95 0.20 -7.73
N LEU A 18 -5.96 0.54 -9.02
CA LEU A 18 -5.35 1.77 -9.54
C LEU A 18 -6.00 3.04 -8.96
N LYS A 19 -7.32 3.03 -8.75
CA LYS A 19 -8.01 4.12 -8.08
C LYS A 19 -7.57 4.21 -6.62
N PHE A 20 -7.61 3.09 -5.89
CA PHE A 20 -7.21 3.02 -4.49
C PHE A 20 -5.78 3.53 -4.29
N TYR A 21 -4.79 2.99 -5.00
CA TYR A 21 -3.39 3.35 -4.78
C TYR A 21 -3.07 4.79 -5.16
N ARG A 22 -3.80 5.36 -6.12
CA ARG A 22 -3.70 6.78 -6.47
C ARG A 22 -4.31 7.67 -5.40
N GLU A 23 -5.54 7.42 -4.98
CA GLU A 23 -6.24 8.28 -4.02
C GLU A 23 -5.68 8.14 -2.60
N VAL A 24 -5.28 6.93 -2.22
CA VAL A 24 -4.78 6.64 -0.87
C VAL A 24 -3.30 6.96 -0.74
N LEU A 25 -2.46 6.65 -1.73
CA LEU A 25 -0.99 6.72 -1.60
C LEU A 25 -0.30 7.62 -2.64
N ASP A 26 -1.06 8.26 -3.52
CA ASP A 26 -0.53 9.05 -4.65
C ASP A 26 0.41 8.24 -5.57
N LEU A 27 0.21 6.92 -5.64
CA LEU A 27 0.98 6.06 -6.52
C LEU A 27 0.32 6.02 -7.91
N THR A 28 1.14 6.19 -8.94
CA THR A 28 0.69 6.18 -10.34
C THR A 28 1.51 5.20 -11.18
N PRO A 29 0.97 4.70 -12.31
CA PRO A 29 1.70 3.80 -13.18
C PRO A 29 3.02 4.38 -13.69
N SER A 30 4.13 3.71 -13.41
CA SER A 30 5.44 3.95 -14.04
C SER A 30 5.68 3.07 -15.25
N HIS A 31 5.12 1.86 -15.25
CA HIS A 31 5.27 0.89 -16.32
C HIS A 31 4.08 -0.05 -16.38
N THR A 32 3.77 -0.54 -17.58
CA THR A 32 2.67 -1.48 -17.80
C THR A 32 3.04 -2.48 -18.88
N LEU A 33 2.76 -3.75 -18.62
CA LEU A 33 2.95 -4.85 -19.56
C LEU A 33 1.65 -5.65 -19.63
N ASP A 34 1.11 -5.83 -20.83
CA ASP A 34 -0.10 -6.61 -21.05
C ASP A 34 0.22 -7.87 -21.84
N PHE A 35 -0.17 -9.02 -21.29
CA PHE A 35 0.01 -10.34 -21.89
C PHE A 35 -1.36 -11.02 -22.09
N PRO A 36 -1.48 -12.07 -22.93
CA PRO A 36 -2.77 -12.73 -23.16
C PRO A 36 -3.48 -13.20 -21.88
N ASP A 37 -2.73 -13.73 -20.91
CA ASP A 37 -3.30 -14.36 -19.70
C ASP A 37 -3.14 -13.51 -18.42
N PHE A 38 -2.28 -12.49 -18.43
CA PHE A 38 -2.05 -11.63 -17.26
C PHE A 38 -1.56 -10.25 -17.66
N GLY A 39 -1.64 -9.28 -16.74
CA GLY A 39 -1.09 -7.95 -16.90
C GLY A 39 -0.30 -7.54 -15.67
N LEU A 40 0.74 -6.72 -15.86
CA LEU A 40 1.58 -6.16 -14.82
C LEU A 40 1.49 -4.64 -14.87
N VAL A 41 1.25 -4.01 -13.72
CA VAL A 41 1.31 -2.55 -13.58
C VAL A 41 2.20 -2.20 -12.41
N TYR A 42 3.24 -1.44 -12.67
CA TYR A 42 4.18 -0.96 -11.66
C TYR A 42 3.77 0.44 -11.23
N LEU A 43 3.65 0.65 -9.91
CA LEU A 43 3.21 1.90 -9.31
C LEU A 43 4.32 2.52 -8.47
N ARG A 44 4.48 3.84 -8.59
CA ARG A 44 5.37 4.65 -7.74
C ARG A 44 4.93 6.11 -7.71
N ASN A 45 5.54 6.88 -6.81
CA ASN A 45 5.55 8.34 -6.86
C ASN A 45 7.01 8.86 -6.90
N ALA A 46 7.20 10.17 -6.77
CA ALA A 46 8.52 10.81 -6.85
C ALA A 46 9.46 10.48 -5.67
N GLU A 47 8.93 10.00 -4.55
CA GLU A 47 9.68 9.63 -3.33
C GLU A 47 10.16 8.16 -3.36
N ASN A 48 9.63 7.33 -4.26
CA ASN A 48 9.87 5.89 -4.22
C ASN A 48 11.00 5.44 -5.16
N ASP A 49 12.01 4.79 -4.58
CA ASP A 49 13.03 4.02 -5.31
C ASP A 49 12.60 2.56 -5.60
N VAL A 50 11.50 2.12 -4.99
CA VAL A 50 10.94 0.76 -5.07
C VAL A 50 9.50 0.85 -5.57
N GLU A 51 9.09 -0.07 -6.43
CA GLU A 51 7.75 -0.08 -7.03
C GLU A 51 6.80 -1.06 -6.32
N LEU A 52 5.52 -0.72 -6.31
CA LEU A 52 4.46 -1.71 -6.06
C LEU A 52 4.00 -2.28 -7.39
N GLU A 53 4.26 -3.57 -7.61
CA GLU A 53 3.79 -4.30 -8.78
C GLU A 53 2.41 -4.92 -8.51
N LEU A 54 1.44 -4.54 -9.33
CA LEU A 54 0.13 -5.18 -9.39
C LEU A 54 0.13 -6.22 -10.52
N THR A 55 -0.16 -7.47 -10.20
CA THR A 55 -0.42 -8.50 -11.21
C THR A 55 -1.89 -8.85 -11.26
N LEU A 56 -2.49 -8.64 -12.43
CA LEU A 56 -3.83 -9.07 -12.76
C LEU A 56 -3.75 -10.39 -13.55
N ASN A 57 -4.32 -11.48 -13.03
CA ASN A 57 -4.47 -12.72 -13.80
C ASN A 57 -5.84 -12.73 -14.49
N LYS A 58 -5.86 -12.69 -15.82
CA LYS A 58 -7.08 -12.60 -16.62
C LYS A 58 -7.91 -13.87 -16.45
N GLY A 59 -9.20 -13.72 -16.18
CA GLY A 59 -10.10 -14.84 -15.94
C GLY A 59 -10.07 -15.41 -14.52
N ARG A 60 -9.25 -14.89 -13.61
CA ARG A 60 -9.34 -15.23 -12.18
C ARG A 60 -10.65 -14.69 -11.60
N GLN A 61 -11.51 -15.58 -11.13
CA GLN A 61 -12.78 -15.21 -10.48
C GLN A 61 -12.65 -15.24 -8.94
N GLU A 62 -11.97 -16.26 -8.42
CA GLU A 62 -11.83 -16.46 -6.98
C GLU A 62 -10.92 -15.41 -6.33
N PRO A 63 -11.29 -14.88 -5.14
CA PRO A 63 -10.39 -14.09 -4.30
C PRO A 63 -9.01 -14.74 -4.11
N TYR A 64 -7.98 -13.91 -3.95
CA TYR A 64 -6.72 -14.37 -3.41
C TYR A 64 -6.82 -14.51 -1.90
N THR A 65 -6.06 -15.44 -1.33
CA THR A 65 -5.88 -15.54 0.12
C THR A 65 -4.49 -15.01 0.46
N HIS A 66 -4.38 -14.31 1.59
CA HIS A 66 -3.09 -13.81 2.10
C HIS A 66 -2.38 -14.82 3.00
N GLY A 67 -3.07 -15.91 3.37
CA GLY A 67 -2.64 -16.82 4.41
C GLY A 67 -2.44 -16.11 5.74
N ASP A 68 -1.61 -16.68 6.59
CA ASP A 68 -1.15 -16.13 7.87
C ASP A 68 0.30 -15.59 7.82
N GLY A 69 0.97 -15.73 6.66
CA GLY A 69 2.36 -15.30 6.45
C GLY A 69 2.52 -13.87 5.91
N TYR A 70 1.52 -13.32 5.20
CA TYR A 70 1.61 -11.94 4.72
C TYR A 70 1.40 -10.94 5.85
N GLY A 71 2.37 -10.04 6.04
CA GLY A 71 2.30 -8.96 7.02
C GLY A 71 1.62 -7.71 6.45
N HIS A 72 2.38 -6.91 5.72
CA HIS A 72 1.96 -5.67 5.06
C HIS A 72 3.08 -5.10 4.18
N VAL A 73 2.75 -4.10 3.37
CA VAL A 73 3.72 -3.11 2.86
C VAL A 73 3.59 -1.84 3.71
N ALA A 74 4.70 -1.18 4.01
CA ALA A 74 4.71 0.03 4.80
C ALA A 74 5.04 1.25 3.92
N VAL A 75 4.40 2.38 4.23
CA VAL A 75 4.68 3.69 3.64
C VAL A 75 4.80 4.74 4.75
N VAL A 76 5.47 5.84 4.45
CA VAL A 76 5.62 6.97 5.37
C VAL A 76 4.88 8.20 4.82
N VAL A 77 4.26 8.95 5.73
CA VAL A 77 3.64 10.26 5.48
C VAL A 77 4.13 11.25 6.54
N ASP A 78 4.04 12.54 6.25
CA ASP A 78 4.54 13.55 7.19
C ASP A 78 3.69 13.68 8.46
N ASP A 79 2.36 13.53 8.35
CA ASP A 79 1.43 13.60 9.47
C ASP A 79 0.31 12.56 9.32
N VAL A 80 0.29 11.59 10.24
CA VAL A 80 -0.63 10.45 10.16
C VAL A 80 -2.06 10.85 10.49
N ALA A 81 -2.27 11.80 11.40
CA ALA A 81 -3.59 12.25 11.81
C ALA A 81 -4.34 12.93 10.65
N THR A 82 -3.63 13.79 9.91
CA THR A 82 -4.13 14.50 8.73
C THR A 82 -4.47 13.52 7.63
N LYS A 83 -3.55 12.60 7.30
CA LYS A 83 -3.80 11.58 6.27
C LYS A 83 -4.99 10.69 6.63
N HIS A 84 -5.08 10.25 7.88
CA HIS A 84 -6.21 9.43 8.36
C HIS A 84 -7.55 10.18 8.21
N ALA A 85 -7.61 11.46 8.59
CA ALA A 85 -8.82 12.27 8.45
C ALA A 85 -9.21 12.52 6.98
N GLU A 86 -8.23 12.70 6.09
CA GLU A 86 -8.47 12.79 4.64
C GLU A 86 -9.10 11.52 4.08
N LEU A 87 -8.55 10.35 4.44
CA LEU A 87 -9.07 9.07 3.99
C LEU A 87 -10.51 8.82 4.45
N LEU A 88 -10.82 9.11 5.72
CA LEU A 88 -12.20 9.04 6.23
C LEU A 88 -13.15 9.95 5.46
N ARG A 89 -12.75 11.19 5.15
CA ARG A 89 -13.57 12.13 4.36
C ARG A 89 -13.78 11.68 2.92
N ALA A 90 -12.80 10.98 2.35
CA ALA A 90 -12.88 10.39 1.02
C ALA A 90 -13.71 9.09 0.98
N GLY A 91 -14.21 8.61 2.13
CA GLY A 91 -15.03 7.40 2.22
C GLY A 91 -14.25 6.10 2.33
N TYR A 92 -12.95 6.17 2.65
CA TYR A 92 -12.14 5.01 2.99
C TYR A 92 -12.27 4.64 4.47
N GLU A 93 -11.88 3.42 4.80
CA GLU A 93 -12.00 2.84 6.14
C GLU A 93 -10.62 2.51 6.74
N PRO A 94 -9.73 3.49 6.99
CA PRO A 94 -8.52 3.23 7.76
C PRO A 94 -8.87 2.80 9.19
N LEU A 95 -8.08 1.86 9.73
CA LEU A 95 -8.18 1.48 11.13
C LEU A 95 -7.71 2.63 12.03
N ALA A 96 -8.12 2.59 13.29
CA ALA A 96 -7.76 3.63 14.26
C ALA A 96 -6.25 3.84 14.35
N VAL A 97 -5.83 5.10 14.44
CA VAL A 97 -4.44 5.49 14.67
C VAL A 97 -3.94 4.90 15.99
N LYS A 98 -2.74 4.35 15.96
CA LYS A 98 -2.03 3.77 17.09
C LYS A 98 -0.71 4.48 17.31
N GLU A 99 -0.26 4.47 18.55
CA GLU A 99 1.06 4.93 18.95
C GLU A 99 1.84 3.73 19.50
N PHE A 100 3.08 3.57 19.03
CA PHE A 100 4.04 2.63 19.58
C PHE A 100 5.06 3.40 20.41
N LYS A 101 5.15 3.07 21.70
CA LYS A 101 6.03 3.74 22.66
C LYS A 101 6.96 2.73 23.30
N ALA A 102 8.21 3.11 23.50
CA ALA A 102 9.13 2.42 24.38
C ALA A 102 9.41 3.34 25.57
N ASN A 103 8.93 2.96 26.75
CA ASN A 103 8.81 3.84 27.91
C ASN A 103 8.00 5.09 27.53
N ASP A 104 8.50 6.29 27.84
CA ASP A 104 7.85 7.56 27.49
C ASP A 104 8.19 8.09 26.09
N ALA A 105 9.06 7.39 25.34
CA ALA A 105 9.46 7.80 23.99
C ALA A 105 8.50 7.26 22.93
N LEU A 106 7.93 8.15 22.13
CA LEU A 106 7.17 7.79 20.92
C LEU A 106 8.13 7.26 19.85
N LEU A 107 7.95 6.00 19.46
CA LEU A 107 8.73 5.35 18.41
C LEU A 107 8.04 5.44 17.05
N ALA A 108 6.72 5.26 17.03
CA ALA A 108 5.93 5.33 15.81
C ALA A 108 4.51 5.81 16.11
N ARG A 109 3.92 6.50 15.14
CA ARG A 109 2.48 6.72 15.03
C ARG A 109 2.06 6.17 13.67
N PHE A 110 1.01 5.37 13.64
CA PHE A 110 0.61 4.69 12.40
C PHE A 110 -0.86 4.29 12.40
N PHE A 111 -1.39 3.97 11.23
CA PHE A 111 -2.62 3.18 11.08
C PHE A 111 -2.45 2.13 9.99
N PHE A 112 -3.42 1.22 9.92
CA PHE A 112 -3.52 0.26 8.82
C PHE A 112 -4.72 0.59 7.94
N ILE A 113 -4.58 0.38 6.64
CA ILE A 113 -5.69 0.37 5.68
C ILE A 113 -5.54 -0.88 4.80
N GLN A 114 -6.67 -1.42 4.33
CA GLN A 114 -6.67 -2.55 3.38
C GLN A 114 -7.02 -2.04 1.99
N ASP A 115 -6.31 -2.56 0.99
CA ASP A 115 -6.67 -2.36 -0.42
C ASP A 115 -7.96 -3.14 -0.79
N PRO A 116 -8.47 -3.01 -2.03
CA PRO A 116 -9.69 -3.69 -2.47
C PRO A 116 -9.64 -5.22 -2.40
N ASP A 117 -8.45 -5.82 -2.45
CA ASP A 117 -8.27 -7.27 -2.36
C ASP A 117 -7.90 -7.74 -0.94
N GLY A 118 -7.73 -6.81 0.01
CA GLY A 118 -7.51 -7.07 1.43
C GLY A 118 -6.03 -7.05 1.86
N TYR A 119 -5.11 -6.61 1.00
CA TYR A 119 -3.72 -6.41 1.37
C TYR A 119 -3.60 -5.25 2.36
N LYS A 120 -3.06 -5.56 3.54
CA LYS A 120 -2.77 -4.55 4.57
C LYS A 120 -1.61 -3.66 4.15
N ILE A 121 -1.79 -2.37 4.38
CA ILE A 121 -0.79 -1.31 4.22
C ILE A 121 -0.64 -0.62 5.57
N GLU A 122 0.58 -0.53 6.08
CA GLU A 122 0.92 0.26 7.26
C GLU A 122 1.32 1.68 6.84
N VAL A 123 0.60 2.69 7.32
CA VAL A 123 0.91 4.10 7.06
C VAL A 123 1.51 4.69 8.32
N LEU A 124 2.81 5.00 8.26
CA LEU A 124 3.61 5.51 9.37
C LEU A 124 3.85 7.02 9.26
N GLU A 125 3.96 7.67 10.40
CA GLU A 125 4.41 9.06 10.47
C GLU A 125 5.92 9.13 10.35
N ARG A 126 6.42 10.17 9.67
CA ARG A 126 7.84 10.43 9.51
C ARG A 126 8.49 10.76 10.86
N LEU A 127 8.93 9.74 11.58
CA LEU A 127 9.45 9.84 12.94
C LEU A 127 10.61 8.85 13.16
N GLY A 128 11.72 9.36 13.72
CA GLY A 128 12.86 8.51 14.12
C GLY A 128 13.45 7.74 12.94
N HIS A 129 13.35 6.41 13.01
CA HIS A 129 13.83 5.46 11.99
C HIS A 129 12.95 5.43 10.73
N TYR A 130 11.68 5.80 10.84
CA TYR A 130 10.72 5.72 9.74
C TYR A 130 10.78 7.01 8.91
N ARG A 131 11.45 6.94 7.75
CA ARG A 131 11.68 8.07 6.83
C ARG A 131 11.76 7.59 5.40
#